data_AF-A0A1I5GV39-F1
#
_entry.id   AF-A0A1I5GV39-F1
#
_cell.length_a   1.000
_cell.length_b   1.000
_cell.length_c   1.000
_cell.angle_alpha   90.00
_cell.angle_beta   90.00
_cell.angle_gamma   90.00
#
_symmetry.space_group_name_H-M   'P 1'
#
loop_
_entity.id
_entity.type
_entity.pdbx_description
1 polymer ?
#
loop_
_entity_poly.entity_id
_entity_poly.type
_entity_poly.pdbx_seq_one_letter_code
_entity_poly.pdbx_strand_id
1 'polypeptide(L)'
;MLADTDRHYRLVQTEGSLRVQLGSSALMVEQLEALRSITEVPHVDLRILPMSRPVSEPLTAGGFHIYDDVVVLGLEVGAADIDDPEDVDYFRRLFTQYHEPALRGREAANLLDGMASQYRSM
;
A
#
# COMPACT_ATOMS: atom_id res chain seq x y z
N MET A 1 11.23 -0.66 10.79
CA MET A 1 11.26 -0.98 9.36
C MET A 1 11.45 0.28 8.54
N LEU A 2 10.43 1.14 8.35
CA LEU A 2 10.54 2.35 7.50
C LEU A 2 11.51 3.45 8.00
N ALA A 3 12.03 3.34 9.22
CA ALA A 3 13.04 4.26 9.76
C ALA A 3 14.47 3.96 9.26
N ASP A 4 14.69 2.79 8.64
CA ASP A 4 15.97 2.42 8.04
C ASP A 4 16.16 3.22 6.74
N THR A 5 17.12 4.15 6.75
CA THR A 5 17.41 5.04 5.61
C THR A 5 18.31 4.39 4.56
N ASP A 6 18.91 3.23 4.85
CA ASP A 6 19.74 2.50 3.89
C ASP A 6 18.87 1.68 2.92
N ARG A 7 17.55 1.70 3.11
CA ARG A 7 16.57 0.98 2.29
C ARG A 7 15.61 1.95 1.61
N HIS A 8 15.25 1.63 0.38
CA HIS A 8 14.19 2.32 -0.34
C HIS A 8 12.93 1.45 -0.35
N TYR A 9 11.80 2.05 0.01
CA TYR A 9 10.51 1.38 0.05
C TYR A 9 9.62 1.88 -1.08
N ARG A 10 9.07 0.96 -1.86
CA ARG A 10 8.01 1.25 -2.83
C ARG A 10 6.77 0.52 -2.36
N LEU A 11 5.71 1.27 -2.05
CA LEU A 11 4.52 0.75 -1.39
C LEU A 11 3.30 1.20 -2.18
N VAL A 12 2.34 0.29 -2.35
CA VAL A 12 1.02 0.61 -2.89
C VAL A 12 -0.03 0.10 -1.92
N GLN A 13 -0.96 0.97 -1.55
CA GLN A 13 -2.11 0.64 -0.72
C GLN A 13 -3.38 0.98 -1.47
N THR A 14 -4.38 0.11 -1.41
CA THR A 14 -5.66 0.38 -2.08
C THR A 14 -6.53 1.29 -1.23
N GLU A 15 -7.28 2.19 -1.86
CA GLU A 15 -8.29 2.98 -1.14
C GLU A 15 -9.35 2.07 -0.50
N GLY A 16 -9.69 0.95 -1.15
CA GLY A 16 -10.63 -0.03 -0.60
C GLY A 16 -10.20 -0.57 0.77
N SER A 17 -8.93 -0.94 0.94
CA SER A 17 -8.42 -1.43 2.23
C SER A 17 -8.39 -0.35 3.31
N LEU A 18 -8.24 0.93 2.93
CA LEU A 18 -8.26 2.06 3.86
C LEU A 18 -9.66 2.49 4.29
N ARG A 19 -10.70 2.07 3.55
CA ARG A 19 -12.11 2.35 3.86
C ARG A 19 -12.77 1.29 4.73
N VAL A 20 -12.16 0.11 4.87
CA VAL A 20 -12.62 -0.91 5.83
C VAL A 20 -12.33 -0.39 7.23
N GLN A 21 -13.38 -0.06 7.99
CA GLN A 21 -13.20 0.41 9.36
C GLN A 21 -12.76 -0.74 10.27
N LEU A 22 -11.53 -0.63 10.78
CA LEU A 22 -10.99 -1.53 11.79
C LEU A 22 -10.97 -0.81 13.14
N GLY A 23 -11.86 -1.21 14.04
CA GLY A 23 -12.02 -0.57 15.35
C GLY A 23 -12.85 0.72 15.29
N SER A 24 -12.38 1.78 15.95
CA SER A 24 -13.12 3.05 16.07
C SER A 24 -12.79 4.03 14.95
N SER A 25 -13.67 4.99 14.70
CA SER A 25 -13.41 6.10 13.77
C SER A 25 -12.16 6.90 14.18
N ALA A 26 -11.95 7.10 15.49
CA ALA A 26 -10.75 7.76 16.01
C ALA A 26 -9.47 6.99 15.66
N LEU A 27 -9.50 5.65 15.78
CA LEU A 27 -8.36 4.80 15.39
C LEU A 27 -8.08 4.89 13.88
N MET A 28 -9.13 4.89 13.05
CA MET A 28 -8.96 5.06 11.60
C MET A 28 -8.33 6.42 11.25
N VAL A 29 -8.69 7.50 11.96
CA VAL A 29 -8.06 8.81 11.80
C VAL A 29 -6.57 8.74 12.12
N GLU A 30 -6.19 8.16 13.26
CA GLU A 30 -4.78 7.98 13.64
C GLU A 30 -3.99 7.19 12.59
N GLN A 31 -4.57 6.10 12.07
CA GLN A 31 -3.96 5.29 11.02
C GLN A 31 -3.76 6.06 9.71
N LEU A 32 -4.75 6.83 9.28
CA LEU A 32 -4.68 7.63 8.04
C LEU A 32 -3.68 8.79 8.18
N GLU A 33 -3.63 9.44 9.34
CA GLU A 33 -2.63 10.47 9.64
C GLU A 33 -1.21 9.90 9.65
N ALA A 34 -1.03 8.69 10.20
CA ALA A 34 0.26 7.99 10.16
C ALA A 34 0.69 7.71 8.70
N LEU A 35 -0.20 7.17 7.86
CA LEU A 35 0.08 6.97 6.42
C LEU A 35 0.38 8.28 5.70
N ARG A 36 -0.33 9.36 6.02
CA ARG A 36 -0.10 10.68 5.45
C ARG A 36 1.29 11.21 5.82
N SER A 37 1.76 10.97 7.04
CA SER A 37 3.13 11.36 7.44
C SER A 37 4.20 10.58 6.65
N ILE A 38 3.93 9.31 6.34
CA ILE A 38 4.85 8.46 5.56
C ILE A 38 5.04 8.99 4.13
N THR A 39 4.03 9.64 3.54
CA THR A 39 4.15 10.25 2.19
C THR A 39 5.23 11.35 2.08
N GLU A 40 5.76 11.85 3.21
CA GLU A 40 6.82 12.86 3.26
C GLU A 40 8.21 12.27 3.51
N VAL A 41 8.32 10.96 3.77
CA VAL A 41 9.59 10.30 4.06
C VAL A 41 10.40 10.11 2.77
N PRO A 42 11.61 10.69 2.63
CA PRO A 42 12.31 10.73 1.34
C PRO A 42 12.63 9.38 0.69
N HIS A 43 12.88 8.34 1.50
CA HIS A 43 13.20 6.99 1.02
C HIS A 43 11.98 6.07 0.91
N VAL A 44 10.76 6.62 1.04
CA VAL A 44 9.49 5.86 0.92
C VAL A 44 8.62 6.45 -0.19
N ASP A 45 8.43 5.70 -1.27
CA ASP A 45 7.41 5.96 -2.30
C ASP A 45 6.11 5.23 -1.91
N LEU A 46 5.35 5.83 -0.98
CA LEU A 46 4.01 5.36 -0.63
C LEU A 46 2.99 5.93 -1.61
N ARG A 47 2.30 5.04 -2.31
CA ARG A 47 1.23 5.37 -3.25
C ARG A 47 -0.11 4.78 -2.84
N ILE A 48 -1.17 5.51 -3.14
CA ILE A 48 -2.54 5.08 -2.86
C ILE A 48 -3.27 4.84 -4.18
N LEU A 49 -3.72 3.61 -4.43
CA LEU A 49 -4.51 3.27 -5.60
C LEU A 49 -5.98 3.61 -5.31
N PRO A 50 -6.54 4.69 -5.90
CA PRO A 50 -7.91 5.09 -5.63
C PRO A 50 -8.88 4.20 -6.40
N MET A 51 -10.09 4.05 -5.88
CA MET A 51 -11.14 3.22 -6.51
C MET A 51 -11.58 3.73 -7.89
N SER A 52 -11.28 5.00 -8.20
CA SER A 52 -11.57 5.63 -9.50
C SER A 52 -10.56 5.30 -10.59
N ARG A 53 -9.43 4.65 -10.27
CA ARG A 53 -8.40 4.27 -11.26
C ARG A 53 -8.64 2.85 -11.76
N PRO A 54 -8.72 2.65 -13.09
CA PRO A 54 -8.77 1.30 -13.63
C PRO A 54 -7.45 0.58 -13.41
N VAL A 55 -7.53 -0.70 -13.06
CA VAL A 55 -6.40 -1.63 -13.06
C VAL A 55 -6.59 -2.66 -14.17
N SER A 56 -5.51 -3.05 -14.82
CA SER A 56 -5.54 -4.02 -15.92
C SER A 56 -5.62 -5.46 -15.46
N GLU A 57 -5.15 -5.74 -14.24
CA GLU A 57 -5.20 -7.06 -13.61
C GLU A 57 -6.06 -7.02 -12.33
N PRO A 58 -6.70 -8.14 -11.96
CA PRO A 58 -7.37 -8.27 -10.68
C PRO A 58 -6.43 -7.95 -9.51
N LEU A 59 -6.97 -7.39 -8.43
CA LEU A 59 -6.24 -7.29 -7.17
C LEU A 59 -6.03 -8.69 -6.60
N THR A 60 -4.84 -8.94 -6.04
CA THR A 60 -4.54 -10.17 -5.33
C THR A 60 -5.45 -10.34 -4.11
N ALA A 61 -5.75 -11.60 -3.74
CA ALA A 61 -6.60 -11.91 -2.59
C ALA A 61 -6.00 -11.44 -1.25
N GLY A 62 -4.68 -11.25 -1.19
CA GLY A 62 -3.95 -10.72 -0.05
C GLY A 62 -2.78 -9.84 -0.49
N GLY A 63 -2.08 -9.25 0.47
CA GLY A 63 -0.87 -8.47 0.21
C GLY A 63 0.33 -9.35 -0.09
N PHE A 64 1.32 -8.79 -0.80
CA PHE A 64 2.62 -9.41 -1.02
C PHE A 64 3.74 -8.39 -0.85
N HIS A 65 4.92 -8.88 -0.53
CA HIS A 65 6.15 -8.10 -0.45
C HIS A 65 7.21 -8.72 -1.36
N ILE A 66 8.04 -7.88 -1.97
CA ILE A 66 9.19 -8.34 -2.76
C ILE A 66 10.45 -7.83 -2.06
N TYR A 67 11.32 -8.74 -1.66
CA TYR A 67 12.63 -8.45 -1.11
C TYR A 67 13.67 -9.05 -2.05
N ASP A 68 14.37 -8.19 -2.78
CA ASP A 68 15.32 -8.58 -3.82
C ASP A 68 14.67 -9.54 -4.83
N ASP A 69 15.04 -10.83 -4.78
CA ASP A 69 14.54 -11.90 -5.66
C ASP A 69 13.58 -12.87 -4.97
N VAL A 70 12.97 -12.46 -3.84
CA VAL A 70 12.00 -13.29 -3.10
C VAL A 70 10.68 -12.54 -2.93
N VAL A 71 9.57 -13.19 -3.30
CA VAL A 71 8.22 -12.74 -2.99
C VAL A 71 7.73 -13.43 -1.73
N VAL A 72 7.21 -12.65 -0.79
CA VAL A 72 6.60 -13.14 0.46
C VAL A 72 5.10 -12.89 0.39
N LEU A 73 4.32 -13.97 0.38
CA LEU A 73 2.85 -13.94 0.45
C LEU A 73 2.40 -14.19 1.89
N GLY A 74 1.64 -13.26 2.45
CA GLY A 74 1.03 -13.45 3.77
C GLY A 74 -0.19 -14.37 3.69
N LEU A 75 -0.26 -15.38 4.55
CA LEU A 75 -1.42 -16.25 4.74
C LEU A 75 -2.05 -15.96 6.11
N GLU A 76 -3.27 -16.43 6.34
CA GLU A 76 -3.94 -16.32 7.64
C GLU A 76 -3.07 -16.93 8.77
N VAL A 77 -2.33 -17.99 8.44
CA VAL A 77 -1.35 -18.61 9.32
C VAL A 77 -0.07 -18.85 8.53
N GLY A 78 0.94 -18.03 8.78
CA GLY A 78 2.28 -18.15 8.17
C GLY A 78 2.47 -17.32 6.90
N ALA A 79 3.46 -17.71 6.10
CA ALA A 79 3.79 -17.07 4.84
C ALA A 79 4.32 -18.12 3.86
N ALA A 80 4.19 -17.81 2.57
CA ALA A 80 4.87 -18.55 1.51
C ALA A 80 5.96 -17.66 0.91
N ASP A 81 7.16 -18.22 0.80
CA ASP A 81 8.30 -17.60 0.14
C ASP A 81 8.42 -18.20 -1.27
N ILE A 82 8.49 -17.33 -2.27
CA ILE A 82 8.58 -17.69 -3.68
C ILE A 82 9.86 -17.05 -4.23
N ASP A 83 10.78 -17.87 -4.70
CA ASP A 83 12.08 -17.48 -5.23
C ASP A 83 12.32 -17.95 -6.68
N ASP A 84 11.31 -18.59 -7.30
CA ASP A 84 11.36 -18.90 -8.73
C ASP A 84 11.42 -17.60 -9.56
N PRO A 85 12.43 -17.42 -10.43
CA PRO A 85 12.60 -16.17 -11.16
C PRO A 85 11.42 -15.76 -12.03
N GLU A 86 10.70 -16.72 -12.64
CA GLU A 86 9.56 -16.40 -13.51
C GLU A 86 8.37 -15.89 -12.70
N ASP A 87 8.13 -16.52 -11.53
CA ASP A 87 7.09 -16.10 -10.59
C ASP A 87 7.42 -14.74 -9.95
N VAL A 88 8.68 -14.53 -9.54
CA VAL A 88 9.15 -13.24 -9.00
C VAL A 88 8.92 -12.13 -10.04
N ASP A 89 9.27 -12.38 -11.30
CA ASP A 89 9.06 -11.41 -12.38
C ASP A 89 7.58 -11.16 -12.66
N TYR A 90 6.71 -12.17 -12.51
CA TYR A 90 5.27 -11.97 -12.54
C TYR A 90 4.79 -11.00 -11.45
N PHE A 91 5.19 -11.20 -10.20
CA PHE A 91 4.82 -10.31 -9.10
C PHE A 91 5.40 -8.90 -9.24
N ARG A 92 6.60 -8.74 -9.81
CA ARG A 92 7.17 -7.42 -10.14
C ARG A 92 6.33 -6.67 -11.18
N ARG A 93 5.85 -7.36 -12.22
CA ARG A 93 4.92 -6.78 -13.21
C ARG A 93 3.60 -6.39 -12.56
N LEU A 94 3.04 -7.27 -11.73
CA LEU A 94 1.79 -7.02 -11.02
C LEU A 94 1.89 -5.82 -10.09
N PHE A 95 2.97 -5.72 -9.30
CA PHE A 95 3.27 -4.56 -8.46
C PHE A 95 3.31 -3.27 -9.29
N THR A 96 4.00 -3.30 -10.43
CA THR A 96 4.12 -2.13 -11.32
C THR A 96 2.75 -1.67 -11.82
N GLN A 97 1.87 -2.59 -12.18
CA GLN A 97 0.51 -2.27 -12.63
C GLN A 97 -0.36 -1.64 -11.55
N TYR A 98 -0.13 -1.95 -10.27
CA TYR A 98 -0.82 -1.28 -9.17
C TYR A 98 -0.18 0.06 -8.84
N HIS A 99 1.16 0.12 -8.85
CA HIS A 99 1.94 1.25 -8.37
C HIS A 99 1.99 2.43 -9.36
N GLU A 100 2.06 2.17 -10.67
CA GLU A 100 2.12 3.23 -11.69
C GLU A 100 0.85 4.11 -11.73
N PRO A 101 -0.38 3.58 -11.75
CA PRO A 101 -1.59 4.40 -11.77
C PRO A 101 -1.98 4.98 -10.40
N ALA A 102 -1.31 4.56 -9.32
CA ALA A 102 -1.61 5.01 -7.96
C ALA A 102 -1.17 6.47 -7.72
N LEU A 103 -1.93 7.18 -6.89
CA LEU A 103 -1.64 8.56 -6.50
C LEU A 103 -0.38 8.59 -5.63
N ARG A 104 0.43 9.64 -5.79
CA ARG A 104 1.69 9.84 -5.06
C ARG A 104 1.78 11.23 -4.44
N GLY A 105 2.66 11.39 -3.44
CA GLY A 105 2.96 12.68 -2.82
C GLY A 105 1.70 13.44 -2.39
N ARG A 106 1.53 14.67 -2.88
CA ARG A 106 0.40 15.54 -2.50
C ARG A 106 -0.96 14.95 -2.85
N GLU A 107 -1.10 14.24 -3.97
CA GLU A 107 -2.38 13.64 -4.37
C GLU A 107 -2.78 12.52 -3.40
N ALA A 108 -1.81 11.68 -3.01
CA ALA A 108 -2.02 10.65 -2.00
C ALA A 108 -2.36 11.26 -0.63
N ALA A 109 -1.61 12.28 -0.19
CA ALA A 109 -1.86 12.98 1.06
C ALA A 109 -3.27 13.58 1.12
N ASN A 110 -3.71 14.24 0.03
CA ASN A 110 -5.04 14.84 -0.04
C ASN A 110 -6.15 13.78 0.05
N LEU A 111 -5.97 12.60 -0.57
CA LEU A 111 -6.94 11.51 -0.48
C LEU A 111 -7.03 10.97 0.96
N LEU A 112 -5.88 10.78 1.63
CA LEU A 112 -5.81 10.35 3.02
C LEU A 112 -6.47 11.35 3.98
N ASP A 113 -6.17 12.64 3.83
CA ASP A 113 -6.77 13.72 4.63
C ASP A 113 -8.29 13.80 4.43
N GLY A 114 -8.75 13.58 3.19
CA GLY A 114 -10.17 13.49 2.87
C GLY A 114 -10.87 12.33 3.58
N MET A 115 -10.26 11.13 3.57
CA MET A 115 -10.80 9.97 4.29
C MET A 115 -10.78 10.19 5.82
N ALA A 116 -9.71 10.76 6.37
CA ALA A 116 -9.64 11.05 7.80
C ALA A 116 -10.74 12.04 8.22
N SER A 117 -11.02 13.05 7.39
CA SER A 117 -12.10 14.00 7.63
C SER A 117 -13.48 13.34 7.63
N GLN A 118 -13.70 12.33 6.77
CA GLN A 118 -14.93 11.53 6.78
C GLN A 118 -15.09 10.80 8.12
N TYR A 119 -14.05 10.13 8.60
CA TYR A 119 -14.10 9.42 9.89
C TYR A 119 -14.29 10.36 11.10
N ARG A 120 -13.75 11.58 11.07
CA ARG A 120 -14.00 12.59 12.13
C ARG A 120 -15.46 13.07 12.19
N SER A 121 -16.20 12.90 11.10
CA SER A 121 -17.60 13.31 10.99
C SER A 121 -18.61 12.21 11.31
N MET A 122 -18.15 10.99 11.59
CA MET A 122 -18.97 9.83 12.01
C MET A 122 -19.17 9.81 13.52
#